data_AF-A0A943UJM9-F1
#
_entry.id   AF-A0A943UJM9-F1
#
_cell.length_a   1.000
_cell.length_b   1.000
_cell.length_c   1.000
_cell.angle_alpha   90.00
_cell.angle_beta   90.00
_cell.angle_gamma   90.00
#
_symmetry.space_group_name_H-M   'P 1'
#
loop_
_entity.id
_entity.type
_entity.pdbx_description
1 polymer ?
#
loop_
_entity_poly.entity_id
_entity_poly.type
_entity_poly.pdbx_seq_one_letter_code
_entity_poly.pdbx_strand_id
1 'polypeptide(L)'
;MTKQIIRLGFVGMAMLTAFTSCSDEQQFTNVNTDAKRTDVQQISPEMAKVRDYVPLYACVAHRGSTYWAPEETEAAWRWARNMGADYLESDLQVTKDGVVLANHDENLKRTTNIASVFSDDVPTKRKDFYRSFRNADGTQHFSEADIEAQYQRDVADFRANYTMSYYYAELLMLDAGKWFNDATPELGRASFAAGHNGYYTYDAAGVPTIHYSNGLYVSALQDQINYAMGKKLNRNAEGERVLTYKIKDEYKNMTLEEIYKAAKAAVKCDDPSTVGSKAGKYMDFVEYSFGDKNGSTAYVADDKDNGNRPGIYPEFKESWLNPKDIEIRVYNILDEWGWNIITKKESESKPFYVNGHVNVGNTNGKVILQTFSFDALNRAYNVFKGQIPMCYLLWLSNGGSTDLNYDTPAGYASFIKYAQDHGAHIIGPCVEGAPNNYPELNAPWMAYMIRKSGMINHPYSFDSYAQTARYMGYYVNYWGDNATQFDDLLGVTVQPTAYTTFTTPQTHPIYMDGFFTNHSEMSLRYMIENGFRCSSTLHNPFHPEQKYDNSQAPHVVPDGADVLNELGY
;
A
#
# COMPACT_ATOMS: atom_id res chain seq x y z
N MET A 1 56.08 22.08 -43.70
CA MET A 1 56.69 21.54 -44.94
C MET A 1 56.20 20.11 -45.10
N THR A 2 55.16 19.86 -45.92
CA THR A 2 55.20 19.14 -47.22
C THR A 2 55.59 17.65 -47.11
N LYS A 3 54.91 16.63 -47.66
CA LYS A 3 53.93 16.52 -48.77
C LYS A 3 53.25 15.13 -48.75
N GLN A 4 51.97 15.12 -49.14
CA GLN A 4 51.19 14.11 -49.88
C GLN A 4 51.82 12.77 -50.34
N ILE A 5 51.02 11.70 -50.25
CA ILE A 5 50.80 10.77 -51.36
C ILE A 5 49.28 10.49 -51.51
N ILE A 6 48.76 10.78 -52.71
CA ILE A 6 47.44 10.44 -53.23
C ILE A 6 47.58 9.19 -54.09
N ARG A 7 46.64 8.24 -54.04
CA ARG A 7 46.21 7.51 -55.24
C ARG A 7 44.69 7.29 -55.24
N LEU A 8 44.08 7.92 -56.25
CA LEU A 8 42.73 7.75 -56.78
C LEU A 8 42.49 6.30 -57.26
N GLY A 9 41.27 5.82 -57.04
CA GLY A 9 40.59 4.83 -57.88
C GLY A 9 39.13 5.26 -58.01
N PHE A 10 38.70 5.56 -59.23
CA PHE A 10 37.46 6.25 -59.58
C PHE A 10 36.52 5.29 -60.34
N VAL A 11 35.21 5.50 -60.13
CA VAL A 11 34.05 5.19 -61.00
C VAL A 11 33.55 3.74 -61.06
N GLY A 12 32.26 3.56 -60.72
CA GLY A 12 31.53 2.33 -61.00
C GLY A 12 30.02 2.33 -60.69
N MET A 13 29.30 3.36 -61.13
CA MET A 13 27.87 3.33 -61.56
C MET A 13 26.72 3.24 -60.54
N ALA A 14 25.82 4.21 -60.70
CA ALA A 14 24.56 4.47 -60.01
C ALA A 14 23.46 3.41 -60.19
N MET A 15 22.70 3.17 -59.11
CA MET A 15 21.24 3.18 -59.12
C MET A 15 20.76 3.77 -57.79
N LEU A 16 20.49 5.08 -57.76
CA LEU A 16 19.73 5.72 -56.70
C LEU A 16 18.27 5.80 -57.16
N THR A 17 17.46 4.83 -56.73
CA THR A 17 16.00 4.94 -56.68
C THR A 17 15.59 4.56 -55.27
N ALA A 18 15.61 5.54 -54.36
CA ALA A 18 15.05 5.41 -53.03
C ALA A 18 14.18 6.63 -52.75
N PHE A 19 12.88 6.39 -52.89
CA PHE A 19 11.73 7.10 -52.36
C PHE A 19 12.05 8.30 -51.44
N THR A 20 11.72 9.49 -51.92
CA THR A 20 11.34 10.62 -51.07
C THR A 20 10.03 10.23 -50.37
N SER A 21 10.15 9.55 -49.23
CA SER A 21 9.07 9.39 -48.27
C SER A 21 8.96 10.69 -47.49
N CYS A 22 7.92 11.47 -47.77
CA CYS A 22 7.49 12.61 -46.96
C CYS A 22 7.53 12.24 -45.47
N SER A 23 8.41 12.87 -44.70
CA SER A 23 8.46 12.78 -43.25
C SER A 23 8.52 14.17 -42.61
N ASP A 24 7.96 15.16 -43.29
CA ASP A 24 7.65 16.46 -42.70
C ASP A 24 6.14 16.49 -42.35
N GLU A 25 5.84 16.92 -41.12
CA GLU A 25 4.52 17.28 -40.55
C GLU A 25 3.76 16.28 -39.65
N GLN A 26 4.43 15.58 -38.72
CA GLN A 26 3.80 15.29 -37.43
C GLN A 26 4.53 16.03 -36.31
N GLN A 27 4.28 17.33 -36.22
CA GLN A 27 4.72 18.11 -35.06
C GLN A 27 3.77 17.83 -33.88
N PHE A 28 4.21 17.00 -32.94
CA PHE A 28 3.60 16.84 -31.61
C PHE A 28 3.69 18.19 -30.87
N THR A 29 2.67 19.02 -31.00
CA THR A 29 2.64 20.40 -30.45
C THR A 29 1.45 20.63 -29.52
N ASN A 30 0.52 19.68 -29.43
CA ASN A 30 -0.66 19.78 -28.59
C ASN A 30 -0.96 18.43 -27.94
N VAL A 31 -0.64 18.32 -26.66
CA VAL A 31 -0.80 17.11 -25.85
C VAL A 31 -2.22 16.54 -25.88
N ASN A 32 -3.23 17.40 -26.01
CA ASN A 32 -4.62 16.95 -26.03
C ASN A 32 -4.92 16.22 -27.36
N THR A 33 -4.58 16.82 -28.50
CA THR A 33 -4.74 16.19 -29.82
C THR A 33 -3.91 14.91 -29.92
N ASP A 34 -2.69 14.95 -29.38
CA ASP A 34 -1.76 13.84 -29.43
C ASP A 34 -2.25 12.67 -28.57
N ALA A 35 -2.81 12.91 -27.37
CA ALA A 35 -3.40 11.85 -26.54
C ALA A 35 -4.52 11.06 -27.23
N LYS A 36 -5.33 11.69 -28.09
CA LYS A 36 -6.33 10.96 -28.89
C LYS A 36 -5.68 10.08 -29.96
N ARG A 37 -4.61 10.57 -30.59
CA ARG A 37 -3.88 9.89 -31.67
C ARG A 37 -2.95 8.80 -31.18
N THR A 38 -2.36 8.97 -30.00
CA THR A 38 -1.47 7.98 -29.38
C THR A 38 -2.26 6.71 -29.12
N ASP A 39 -1.78 5.62 -29.70
CA ASP A 39 -2.37 4.31 -29.47
C ASP A 39 -2.02 3.83 -28.06
N VAL A 40 -3.02 3.26 -27.39
CA VAL A 40 -2.87 2.67 -26.06
C VAL A 40 -3.62 1.34 -26.11
N GLN A 41 -2.88 0.27 -25.86
CA GLN A 41 -3.45 -1.07 -25.89
C GLN A 41 -4.52 -1.21 -24.81
N GLN A 42 -5.65 -1.81 -25.17
CA GLN A 42 -6.66 -2.22 -24.19
C GLN A 42 -6.18 -3.46 -23.43
N ILE A 43 -6.42 -3.51 -22.12
CA ILE A 43 -6.14 -4.70 -21.32
C ILE A 43 -6.89 -5.93 -21.87
N SER A 44 -6.32 -7.12 -21.66
CA SER A 44 -6.96 -8.35 -22.14
C SER A 44 -8.27 -8.64 -21.37
N PRO A 45 -9.17 -9.49 -21.91
CA PRO A 45 -10.37 -9.91 -21.19
C PRO A 45 -10.08 -10.54 -19.81
N GLU A 46 -8.97 -11.26 -19.67
CA GLU A 46 -8.54 -11.87 -18.40
C GLU A 46 -8.14 -10.80 -17.38
N MET A 47 -7.41 -9.77 -17.82
CA MET A 47 -7.07 -8.62 -16.98
C MET A 47 -8.30 -7.80 -16.63
N ALA A 48 -9.21 -7.58 -17.60
CA ALA A 48 -10.46 -6.87 -17.38
C ALA A 48 -11.31 -7.55 -16.29
N LYS A 49 -11.31 -8.89 -16.24
CA LYS A 49 -11.98 -9.64 -15.17
C LYS A 49 -11.41 -9.36 -13.78
N VAL A 50 -10.08 -9.25 -13.64
CA VAL A 50 -9.43 -8.96 -12.35
C VAL A 50 -9.62 -7.50 -11.97
N ARG A 51 -9.55 -6.57 -12.95
CA ARG A 51 -9.93 -5.16 -12.77
C ARG A 51 -11.34 -5.03 -12.18
N ASP A 52 -12.30 -5.81 -12.67
CA ASP A 52 -13.70 -5.76 -12.24
C ASP A 52 -13.94 -6.26 -10.81
N TYR A 53 -12.93 -6.80 -10.14
CA TYR A 53 -13.00 -7.08 -8.70
C TYR A 53 -12.92 -5.81 -7.84
N VAL A 54 -12.56 -4.66 -8.41
CA VAL A 54 -12.42 -3.40 -7.69
C VAL A 54 -13.73 -2.61 -7.78
N PRO A 55 -14.28 -2.10 -6.66
CA PRO A 55 -15.45 -1.23 -6.71
C PRO A 55 -15.11 0.08 -7.43
N LEU A 56 -16.04 0.56 -8.27
CA LEU A 56 -15.92 1.88 -8.87
C LEU A 56 -16.12 2.97 -7.82
N TYR A 57 -15.34 4.03 -7.98
CA TYR A 57 -15.27 5.20 -7.12
C TYR A 57 -14.87 4.88 -5.68
N ALA A 58 -13.98 3.90 -5.52
CA ALA A 58 -13.48 3.47 -4.22
C ALA A 58 -12.79 4.62 -3.46
N CYS A 59 -13.21 4.84 -2.21
CA CYS A 59 -12.53 5.72 -1.27
C CYS A 59 -11.46 4.93 -0.53
N VAL A 60 -10.19 5.16 -0.88
CA VAL A 60 -9.03 4.53 -0.25
C VAL A 60 -8.51 5.41 0.88
N ALA A 61 -8.56 4.89 2.09
CA ALA A 61 -8.13 5.58 3.30
C ALA A 61 -6.59 5.53 3.38
N HIS A 62 -5.94 6.59 2.91
CA HIS A 62 -4.48 6.67 2.76
C HIS A 62 -3.83 6.55 4.14
N ARG A 63 -3.07 5.48 4.36
CA ARG A 63 -2.49 5.06 5.64
C ARG A 63 -3.49 4.96 6.80
N GLY A 64 -4.75 4.63 6.47
CA GLY A 64 -5.90 4.74 7.36
C GLY A 64 -6.51 6.14 7.33
N SER A 65 -5.96 7.08 8.07
CA SER A 65 -6.27 8.51 7.92
C SER A 65 -5.16 9.31 8.55
N THR A 66 -4.40 10.00 7.72
CA THR A 66 -3.27 10.84 8.16
C THR A 66 -3.73 12.18 8.72
N TYR A 67 -4.99 12.59 8.49
CA TYR A 67 -5.55 13.79 9.10
C TYR A 67 -6.02 13.54 10.53
N TRP A 68 -6.76 12.45 10.79
CA TRP A 68 -7.43 12.26 12.09
C TRP A 68 -6.61 11.51 13.14
N ALA A 69 -5.66 10.68 12.72
CA ALA A 69 -4.95 9.78 13.61
C ALA A 69 -3.50 9.54 13.14
N PRO A 70 -2.62 9.01 14.01
CA PRO A 70 -1.26 8.64 13.62
C PRO A 70 -1.30 7.56 12.53
N GLU A 71 -0.65 7.84 11.40
CA GLU A 71 -0.68 6.99 10.20
C GLU A 71 -0.27 5.54 10.46
N GLU A 72 -0.91 4.58 9.77
CA GLU A 72 -0.57 3.14 9.80
C GLU A 72 -0.68 2.46 11.19
N THR A 73 -1.42 3.09 12.11
CA THR A 73 -1.67 2.54 13.45
C THR A 73 -3.07 1.93 13.58
N GLU A 74 -3.28 1.22 14.69
CA GLU A 74 -4.60 0.75 15.12
C GLU A 74 -5.67 1.86 15.09
N ALA A 75 -5.32 3.08 15.51
CA ALA A 75 -6.24 4.20 15.57
C ALA A 75 -6.72 4.61 14.16
N ALA A 76 -5.78 4.82 13.24
CA ALA A 76 -6.07 5.28 11.89
C ALA A 76 -6.94 4.29 11.10
N TRP A 77 -6.63 2.99 11.17
CA TRP A 77 -7.39 2.00 10.40
C TRP A 77 -8.74 1.63 11.01
N ARG A 78 -8.86 1.56 12.34
CA ARG A 78 -10.17 1.36 12.98
C ARG A 78 -11.08 2.56 12.72
N TRP A 79 -10.53 3.78 12.76
CA TRP A 79 -11.24 4.99 12.39
C TRP A 79 -11.73 4.93 10.94
N ALA A 80 -10.85 4.66 9.98
CA ALA A 80 -11.19 4.60 8.56
C ALA A 80 -12.25 3.54 8.24
N ARG A 81 -12.16 2.34 8.85
CA ARG A 81 -13.19 1.31 8.75
C ARG A 81 -14.53 1.84 9.26
N ASN A 82 -14.55 2.45 10.43
CA ASN A 82 -15.78 2.94 11.04
C ASN A 82 -16.37 4.13 10.25
N MET A 83 -15.56 4.90 9.53
CA MET A 83 -16.04 5.91 8.59
C MET A 83 -16.74 5.33 7.35
N GLY A 84 -16.44 4.08 7.00
CA GLY A 84 -16.97 3.44 5.80
C GLY A 84 -16.11 3.68 4.56
N ALA A 85 -14.79 3.82 4.74
CA ALA A 85 -13.85 3.73 3.63
C ALA A 85 -13.90 2.34 2.98
N ASP A 86 -13.59 2.27 1.69
CA ASP A 86 -13.69 1.02 0.92
C ASP A 86 -12.41 0.18 1.05
N TYR A 87 -11.27 0.84 1.28
CA TYR A 87 -9.96 0.24 1.47
C TYR A 87 -9.17 0.91 2.60
N LEU A 88 -8.37 0.10 3.29
CA LEU A 88 -7.33 0.53 4.23
C LEU A 88 -5.97 0.39 3.55
N GLU A 89 -5.25 1.49 3.37
CA GLU A 89 -3.95 1.51 2.70
C GLU A 89 -2.78 1.36 3.71
N SER A 90 -1.64 0.82 3.25
CA SER A 90 -0.41 0.67 4.03
C SER A 90 0.83 0.58 3.15
N ASP A 91 1.97 1.03 3.66
CA ASP A 91 3.29 0.96 3.06
C ASP A 91 4.15 -0.16 3.67
N LEU A 92 4.58 -1.16 2.90
CA LEU A 92 5.20 -2.35 3.49
C LEU A 92 6.74 -2.27 3.63
N GLN A 93 7.21 -2.66 4.81
CA GLN A 93 8.60 -2.99 5.09
C GLN A 93 8.77 -4.27 5.90
N VAL A 94 10.01 -4.71 6.11
CA VAL A 94 10.31 -5.98 6.78
C VAL A 94 11.32 -5.81 7.91
N THR A 95 11.03 -6.42 9.06
CA THR A 95 11.92 -6.47 10.23
C THR A 95 13.09 -7.43 10.04
N LYS A 96 14.07 -7.38 10.96
CA LYS A 96 15.21 -8.32 10.97
C LYS A 96 14.78 -9.78 11.02
N ASP A 97 13.68 -10.08 11.70
CA ASP A 97 13.08 -11.41 11.84
C ASP A 97 11.94 -11.69 10.85
N GLY A 98 11.82 -10.89 9.79
CA GLY A 98 10.99 -11.25 8.64
C GLY A 98 9.50 -10.94 8.78
N VAL A 99 9.10 -10.17 9.81
CA VAL A 99 7.73 -9.66 9.95
C VAL A 99 7.50 -8.53 8.95
N VAL A 100 6.45 -8.66 8.14
CA VAL A 100 5.99 -7.61 7.23
C VAL A 100 5.13 -6.62 8.02
N LEU A 101 5.54 -5.36 8.02
CA LEU A 101 4.89 -4.28 8.77
C LEU A 101 4.65 -3.04 7.90
N ALA A 102 3.80 -2.16 8.40
CA ALA A 102 3.45 -0.89 7.78
C ALA A 102 4.37 0.22 8.28
N ASN A 103 5.12 0.84 7.36
CA ASN A 103 5.96 2.01 7.59
C ASN A 103 6.28 2.69 6.24
N HIS A 104 5.72 3.88 6.04
CA HIS A 104 5.92 4.68 4.82
C HIS A 104 7.38 5.06 4.52
N ASP A 105 8.08 5.62 5.51
CA ASP A 105 9.39 6.24 5.32
C ASP A 105 10.52 5.20 5.25
N GLU A 106 11.67 5.50 4.65
CA GLU A 106 12.82 4.57 4.69
C GLU A 106 13.28 4.15 6.10
N ASN A 107 12.97 4.94 7.12
CA ASN A 107 13.34 4.69 8.52
C ASN A 107 12.23 5.12 9.49
N LEU A 108 12.36 4.74 10.75
CA LEU A 108 11.32 4.88 11.78
C LEU A 108 11.35 6.24 12.52
N LYS A 109 12.19 7.20 12.12
CA LYS A 109 12.43 8.42 12.93
C LYS A 109 11.25 9.38 12.99
N ARG A 110 10.48 9.52 11.91
CA ARG A 110 9.39 10.50 11.83
C ARG A 110 8.17 10.05 12.62
N THR A 111 7.82 8.76 12.49
CA THR A 111 6.55 8.20 12.95
C THR A 111 6.67 7.40 14.25
N THR A 112 7.83 7.38 14.89
CA THR A 112 8.02 6.71 16.18
C THR A 112 8.98 7.47 17.09
N ASN A 113 9.07 7.06 18.35
CA ASN A 113 10.06 7.55 19.29
C ASN A 113 11.40 6.77 19.28
N ILE A 114 11.74 6.09 18.17
CA ILE A 114 12.91 5.21 18.08
C ILE A 114 14.22 5.85 18.57
N ALA A 115 14.46 7.11 18.23
CA ALA A 115 15.68 7.84 18.61
C ALA A 115 15.78 8.12 20.13
N SER A 116 14.68 7.97 20.87
CA SER A 116 14.64 8.08 22.33
C SER A 116 14.74 6.72 23.03
N VAL A 117 14.36 5.63 22.35
CA VAL A 117 14.34 4.27 22.92
C VAL A 117 15.62 3.51 22.63
N PHE A 118 16.17 3.67 21.42
CA PHE A 118 17.40 3.01 20.98
C PHE A 118 18.44 4.06 20.55
N SER A 119 19.71 3.77 20.84
CA SER A 119 20.83 4.56 20.32
C SER A 119 21.11 4.22 18.85
N ASP A 120 22.11 4.89 18.28
CA ASP A 120 22.62 4.56 16.94
C ASP A 120 23.43 3.24 16.90
N ASP A 121 23.65 2.61 18.06
CA ASP A 121 24.30 1.30 18.18
C ASP A 121 23.26 0.17 18.28
N VAL A 122 23.69 -1.08 18.05
CA VAL A 122 22.85 -2.25 18.29
C VAL A 122 22.24 -2.18 19.70
N PRO A 123 20.93 -2.42 19.86
CA PRO A 123 20.30 -2.43 21.18
C PRO A 123 21.03 -3.37 22.13
N THR A 124 21.58 -2.85 23.23
CA THR A 124 22.26 -3.67 24.24
C THR A 124 21.34 -4.76 24.81
N LYS A 125 20.05 -4.45 24.90
CA LYS A 125 18.95 -5.37 25.28
C LYS A 125 18.70 -6.50 24.29
N ARG A 126 19.31 -6.49 23.09
CA ARG A 126 19.20 -7.59 22.13
C ARG A 126 19.75 -8.91 22.67
N LYS A 127 20.78 -8.86 23.52
CA LYS A 127 21.26 -10.05 24.22
C LYS A 127 20.18 -10.60 25.15
N ASP A 128 19.43 -9.74 25.83
CA ASP A 128 18.32 -10.15 26.68
C ASP A 128 17.16 -10.73 25.87
N PHE A 129 16.90 -10.22 24.66
CA PHE A 129 15.97 -10.85 23.73
C PHE A 129 16.38 -12.30 23.41
N TYR A 130 17.65 -12.55 23.07
CA TYR A 130 18.13 -13.93 22.86
C TYR A 130 18.07 -14.78 24.14
N ARG A 131 18.39 -14.20 25.28
CA ARG A 131 18.25 -14.85 26.59
C ARG A 131 16.79 -15.08 26.98
N SER A 132 15.80 -14.56 26.28
CA SER A 132 14.38 -14.83 26.61
C SER A 132 13.90 -16.20 26.12
N PHE A 133 14.58 -16.81 25.14
CA PHE A 133 14.19 -18.09 24.58
C PHE A 133 14.52 -19.27 25.52
N ARG A 134 13.57 -20.18 25.71
CA ARG A 134 13.65 -21.30 26.65
C ARG A 134 13.41 -22.63 25.95
N ASN A 135 14.10 -23.66 26.41
CA ASN A 135 13.79 -25.06 26.09
C ASN A 135 12.49 -25.50 26.77
N ALA A 136 11.96 -26.65 26.34
CA ALA A 136 10.75 -27.23 26.94
C ALA A 136 10.91 -27.56 28.44
N ASP A 137 12.14 -27.77 28.92
CA ASP A 137 12.47 -27.99 30.33
C ASP A 137 12.66 -26.69 31.13
N GLY A 138 12.49 -25.52 30.51
CA GLY A 138 12.66 -24.21 31.13
C GLY A 138 14.10 -23.69 31.20
N THR A 139 15.08 -24.42 30.67
CA THR A 139 16.47 -23.94 30.58
C THR A 139 16.66 -22.90 29.46
N GLN A 140 17.66 -22.04 29.58
CA GLN A 140 18.00 -21.08 28.51
C GLN A 140 18.37 -21.83 27.22
N HIS A 141 17.77 -21.41 26.10
CA HIS A 141 17.92 -22.10 24.82
C HIS A 141 19.28 -21.85 24.17
N PHE A 142 19.68 -20.59 24.01
CA PHE A 142 20.96 -20.22 23.40
C PHE A 142 22.05 -20.03 24.45
N SER A 143 23.25 -20.56 24.21
CA SER A 143 24.39 -20.36 25.12
C SER A 143 24.90 -18.92 25.09
N GLU A 144 25.49 -18.43 26.18
CA GLU A 144 26.05 -17.06 26.23
C GLU A 144 27.14 -16.81 25.17
N ALA A 145 27.95 -17.82 24.84
CA ALA A 145 28.97 -17.72 23.80
C ALA A 145 28.35 -17.53 22.40
N ASP A 146 27.24 -18.22 22.13
CA ASP A 146 26.51 -18.13 20.87
C ASP A 146 25.75 -16.79 20.75
N ILE A 147 25.17 -16.31 21.86
CA ILE A 147 24.55 -14.98 21.97
C ILE A 147 25.58 -13.88 21.70
N GLU A 148 26.78 -13.97 22.29
CA GLU A 148 27.84 -12.99 22.04
C GLU A 148 28.26 -12.99 20.57
N ALA A 149 28.50 -14.18 20.01
CA ALA A 149 28.90 -14.32 18.61
C ALA A 149 27.84 -13.76 17.64
N GLN A 150 26.55 -14.00 17.90
CA GLN A 150 25.47 -13.43 17.10
C GLN A 150 25.36 -11.91 17.28
N TYR A 151 25.51 -11.40 18.51
CA TYR A 151 25.51 -9.97 18.75
C TYR A 151 26.61 -9.25 17.95
N GLN A 152 27.81 -9.82 17.87
CA GLN A 152 28.89 -9.24 17.05
C GLN A 152 28.58 -9.28 15.55
N ARG A 153 27.83 -10.30 15.07
CA ARG A 153 27.31 -10.30 13.69
C ARG A 153 26.28 -9.20 13.49
N ASP A 154 25.39 -8.99 14.46
CA ASP A 154 24.42 -7.90 14.40
C ASP A 154 25.09 -6.53 14.37
N VAL A 155 26.17 -6.31 15.13
CA VAL A 155 26.96 -5.07 15.11
C VAL A 155 27.51 -4.77 13.70
N ALA A 156 27.96 -5.80 12.97
CA ALA A 156 28.50 -5.61 11.62
C ALA A 156 27.43 -5.20 10.59
N ASP A 157 26.18 -5.64 10.76
CA ASP A 157 25.10 -5.44 9.81
C ASP A 157 24.11 -4.32 10.22
N PHE A 158 24.28 -3.74 11.41
CA PHE A 158 23.31 -2.80 11.99
C PHE A 158 23.24 -1.49 11.24
N ARG A 159 22.02 -1.07 10.93
CA ARG A 159 21.72 0.27 10.42
C ARG A 159 20.66 0.90 11.31
N ALA A 160 21.08 1.90 12.09
CA ALA A 160 20.20 2.55 13.05
C ALA A 160 18.92 3.07 12.39
N ASN A 161 17.80 2.87 13.07
CA ASN A 161 16.46 3.36 12.71
C ASN A 161 15.78 2.71 11.48
N TYR A 162 16.46 1.82 10.74
CA TYR A 162 15.85 1.05 9.65
C TYR A 162 15.12 -0.18 10.19
N THR A 163 13.88 -0.42 9.74
CA THR A 163 13.03 -1.56 10.14
C THR A 163 13.77 -2.90 10.11
N MET A 164 14.51 -3.17 9.03
CA MET A 164 15.29 -4.40 8.82
C MET A 164 16.40 -4.65 9.87
N SER A 165 16.74 -3.67 10.69
CA SER A 165 17.78 -3.78 11.72
C SER A 165 17.25 -4.22 13.09
N TYR A 166 15.93 -4.24 13.28
CA TYR A 166 15.28 -4.52 14.56
C TYR A 166 14.39 -5.76 14.45
N TYR A 167 14.34 -6.54 15.52
CA TYR A 167 13.32 -7.58 15.69
C TYR A 167 11.96 -6.93 15.91
N TYR A 168 10.88 -7.56 15.47
CA TYR A 168 9.55 -6.98 15.68
C TYR A 168 9.23 -6.75 17.16
N ALA A 169 9.66 -7.65 18.04
CA ALA A 169 9.57 -7.48 19.49
C ALA A 169 10.27 -6.20 20.02
N GLU A 170 11.39 -5.80 19.41
CA GLU A 170 12.07 -4.54 19.76
C GLU A 170 11.26 -3.33 19.26
N LEU A 171 10.64 -3.42 18.08
CA LEU A 171 9.79 -2.35 17.54
C LEU A 171 8.50 -2.17 18.35
N LEU A 172 7.97 -3.23 18.97
CA LEU A 172 6.83 -3.14 19.90
C LEU A 172 7.16 -2.40 21.21
N MET A 173 8.43 -2.10 21.48
CA MET A 173 8.83 -1.24 22.60
C MET A 173 8.67 0.26 22.30
N LEU A 174 8.43 0.61 21.04
CA LEU A 174 8.30 2.00 20.59
C LEU A 174 6.88 2.54 20.80
N ASP A 175 6.78 3.86 20.80
CA ASP A 175 5.53 4.60 20.64
C ASP A 175 5.44 5.09 19.19
N ALA A 176 4.40 4.67 18.47
CA ALA A 176 4.13 5.07 17.08
C ALA A 176 3.02 6.14 16.94
N GLY A 177 2.58 6.75 18.04
CA GLY A 177 1.47 7.69 18.07
C GLY A 177 1.82 9.09 18.55
N LYS A 178 2.70 9.24 19.55
CA LYS A 178 2.99 10.56 20.16
C LYS A 178 3.44 11.61 19.14
N TRP A 179 4.21 11.22 18.13
CA TRP A 179 4.72 12.14 17.10
C TRP A 179 3.60 12.95 16.43
N PHE A 180 2.41 12.37 16.27
CA PHE A 180 1.25 13.02 15.68
C PHE A 180 0.77 14.19 16.54
N ASN A 181 0.73 14.01 17.86
CA ASN A 181 0.39 15.09 18.80
C ASN A 181 1.38 16.26 18.71
N ASP A 182 2.65 15.95 18.47
CA ASP A 182 3.71 16.96 18.32
C ASP A 182 3.61 17.68 16.97
N ALA A 183 3.24 16.97 15.91
CA ALA A 183 3.10 17.50 14.55
C ALA A 183 1.80 18.27 14.31
N THR A 184 0.71 17.88 14.96
CA THR A 184 -0.65 18.43 14.81
C THR A 184 -1.32 18.66 16.17
N PRO A 185 -0.86 19.63 16.98
CA PRO A 185 -1.33 19.82 18.36
C PRO A 185 -2.85 20.01 18.49
N GLU A 186 -3.50 20.55 17.47
CA GLU A 186 -4.94 20.80 17.40
C GLU A 186 -5.80 19.53 17.24
N LEU A 187 -5.23 18.46 16.68
CA LEU A 187 -5.86 17.13 16.58
C LEU A 187 -5.28 16.13 17.58
N GLY A 188 -4.29 16.56 18.36
CA GLY A 188 -3.59 15.72 19.32
C GLY A 188 -4.51 15.16 20.40
N ARG A 189 -4.29 13.88 20.73
CA ARG A 189 -5.03 13.15 21.77
C ARG A 189 -4.07 12.52 22.74
N ALA A 190 -4.36 12.63 24.04
CA ALA A 190 -3.50 12.05 25.07
C ALA A 190 -3.31 10.53 24.89
N SER A 191 -4.33 9.83 24.40
CA SER A 191 -4.33 8.39 24.10
C SER A 191 -3.39 7.98 22.95
N PHE A 192 -2.98 8.92 22.09
CA PHE A 192 -1.99 8.63 21.05
C PHE A 192 -0.57 8.52 21.61
N ALA A 193 -0.31 9.06 22.80
CA ALA A 193 0.97 8.90 23.46
C ALA A 193 0.94 7.71 24.42
N ALA A 194 1.98 6.90 24.39
CA ALA A 194 2.17 5.81 25.34
C ALA A 194 2.35 6.37 26.77
N GLY A 195 1.76 5.68 27.75
CA GLY A 195 2.04 5.93 29.16
C GLY A 195 3.42 5.46 29.58
N HIS A 196 3.94 4.42 28.92
CA HIS A 196 5.33 4.00 29.01
C HIS A 196 5.82 3.35 27.71
N ASN A 197 7.12 3.47 27.46
CA ASN A 197 7.81 2.68 26.44
C ASN A 197 8.01 1.24 26.92
N GLY A 198 8.42 0.36 26.00
CA GLY A 198 8.78 -1.01 26.38
C GLY A 198 10.03 -1.07 27.25
N TYR A 199 10.07 -2.08 28.13
CA TYR A 199 11.16 -2.31 29.07
C TYR A 199 11.36 -3.81 29.31
N TYR A 200 12.38 -4.15 30.09
CA TYR A 200 12.65 -5.53 30.50
C TYR A 200 12.55 -5.63 32.01
N THR A 201 11.96 -6.70 32.49
CA THR A 201 12.08 -7.15 33.89
C THR A 201 12.86 -8.44 33.94
N TYR A 202 13.41 -8.76 35.11
CA TYR A 202 14.18 -9.98 35.32
C TYR A 202 13.61 -10.71 36.52
N ASP A 203 13.43 -12.02 36.40
CA ASP A 203 13.05 -12.85 37.55
C ASP A 203 14.24 -13.07 38.52
N ALA A 204 14.01 -13.82 39.59
CA ALA A 204 15.05 -14.11 40.59
C ALA A 204 16.25 -14.89 40.04
N ALA A 205 16.09 -15.59 38.91
CA ALA A 205 17.15 -16.31 38.21
C ALA A 205 17.80 -15.46 37.10
N GLY A 206 17.39 -14.20 36.94
CA GLY A 206 17.89 -13.29 35.91
C GLY A 206 17.28 -13.51 34.53
N VAL A 207 16.18 -14.25 34.42
CA VAL A 207 15.49 -14.48 33.14
C VAL A 207 14.79 -13.19 32.69
N PRO A 208 15.13 -12.66 31.50
CA PRO A 208 14.48 -11.46 31.00
C PRO A 208 13.06 -11.76 30.52
N THR A 209 12.14 -10.84 30.81
CA THR A 209 10.81 -10.74 30.21
C THR A 209 10.67 -9.36 29.59
N ILE A 210 10.27 -9.34 28.32
CA ILE A 210 9.98 -8.09 27.60
C ILE A 210 8.55 -7.63 27.93
N HIS A 211 8.43 -6.34 28.22
CA HIS A 211 7.17 -5.61 28.36
C HIS A 211 7.12 -4.60 27.21
N TYR A 212 6.01 -4.59 26.47
CA TYR A 212 5.86 -3.72 25.30
C TYR A 212 5.48 -2.29 25.71
N SER A 213 5.55 -1.34 24.77
CA SER A 213 4.89 -0.05 24.96
C SER A 213 3.39 -0.27 25.17
N ASN A 214 2.70 0.57 25.93
CA ASN A 214 1.23 0.50 26.04
C ASN A 214 0.50 1.47 25.11
N GLY A 215 1.20 2.10 24.17
CA GLY A 215 0.64 3.02 23.18
C GLY A 215 0.21 2.35 21.87
N LEU A 216 0.32 3.14 20.80
CA LEU A 216 0.16 2.69 19.41
C LEU A 216 1.46 2.07 18.91
N TYR A 217 1.34 1.07 18.04
CA TYR A 217 2.46 0.29 17.50
C TYR A 217 2.65 0.54 16.01
N VAL A 218 3.87 0.27 15.53
CA VAL A 218 4.13 0.00 14.11
C VAL A 218 3.43 -1.32 13.77
N SER A 219 2.37 -1.24 12.97
CA SER A 219 1.45 -2.37 12.78
C SER A 219 2.00 -3.40 11.77
N ALA A 220 1.79 -4.69 12.02
CA ALA A 220 2.06 -5.74 11.05
C ALA A 220 0.97 -5.81 9.96
N LEU A 221 1.24 -6.45 8.81
CA LEU A 221 0.21 -6.70 7.79
C LEU A 221 -0.97 -7.52 8.35
N GLN A 222 -0.69 -8.47 9.23
CA GLN A 222 -1.72 -9.22 9.95
C GLN A 222 -2.63 -8.31 10.79
N ASP A 223 -2.10 -7.22 11.36
CA ASP A 223 -2.90 -6.27 12.13
C ASP A 223 -3.93 -5.59 11.22
N GLN A 224 -3.48 -5.07 10.08
CA GLN A 224 -4.33 -4.43 9.07
C GLN A 224 -5.48 -5.34 8.60
N ILE A 225 -5.16 -6.61 8.29
CA ILE A 225 -6.15 -7.63 7.95
C ILE A 225 -7.19 -7.77 9.07
N ASN A 226 -6.75 -7.87 10.33
CA ASN A 226 -7.67 -8.04 11.46
C ASN A 226 -8.53 -6.80 11.70
N TYR A 227 -7.98 -5.59 11.55
CA TYR A 227 -8.79 -4.37 11.62
C TYR A 227 -9.88 -4.35 10.54
N ALA A 228 -9.54 -4.70 9.30
CA ALA A 228 -10.50 -4.82 8.20
C ALA A 228 -11.59 -5.88 8.46
N MET A 229 -11.27 -6.94 9.22
CA MET A 229 -12.21 -7.99 9.63
C MET A 229 -13.14 -7.60 10.81
N GLY A 230 -13.03 -6.39 11.36
CA GLY A 230 -13.83 -5.97 12.52
C GLY A 230 -13.20 -6.37 13.87
N LYS A 231 -11.89 -6.62 13.91
CA LYS A 231 -11.16 -6.94 15.15
C LYS A 231 -10.28 -5.76 15.59
N LYS A 232 -9.74 -5.88 16.79
CA LYS A 232 -8.74 -4.97 17.37
C LYS A 232 -7.64 -5.76 18.09
N LEU A 233 -6.57 -5.09 18.49
CA LEU A 233 -5.51 -5.74 19.27
C LEU A 233 -6.05 -6.22 20.61
N ASN A 234 -5.64 -7.41 21.04
CA ASN A 234 -5.85 -7.81 22.42
C ASN A 234 -4.79 -7.15 23.30
N ARG A 235 -5.20 -6.54 24.41
CA ARG A 235 -4.34 -5.82 25.34
C ARG A 235 -4.49 -6.36 26.76
N ASN A 236 -3.41 -6.41 27.52
CA ASN A 236 -3.42 -6.82 28.93
C ASN A 236 -3.96 -5.69 29.84
N ALA A 237 -3.93 -5.90 31.16
CA ALA A 237 -4.45 -4.93 32.12
C ALA A 237 -3.65 -3.61 32.13
N GLU A 238 -2.40 -3.66 31.69
CA GLU A 238 -1.47 -2.55 31.58
C GLU A 238 -1.60 -1.79 30.24
N GLY A 239 -2.45 -2.29 29.33
CA GLY A 239 -2.68 -1.71 27.99
C GLY A 239 -1.68 -2.17 26.93
N GLU A 240 -0.76 -3.07 27.27
CA GLU A 240 0.23 -3.63 26.36
C GLU A 240 -0.38 -4.73 25.49
N ARG A 241 0.09 -4.84 24.26
CA ARG A 241 -0.33 -5.87 23.31
C ARG A 241 -0.02 -7.28 23.84
N VAL A 242 -1.03 -8.15 23.79
CA VAL A 242 -0.86 -9.58 24.03
C VAL A 242 -0.35 -10.25 22.75
N LEU A 243 0.96 -10.38 22.60
CA LEU A 243 1.59 -11.09 21.49
C LEU A 243 2.79 -11.89 21.99
N THR A 244 2.70 -13.21 21.95
CA THR A 244 3.82 -14.08 22.34
C THR A 244 4.62 -14.50 21.12
N TYR A 245 5.87 -14.92 21.35
CA TYR A 245 6.75 -15.42 20.31
C TYR A 245 7.49 -16.68 20.75
N LYS A 246 7.89 -17.50 19.79
CA LYS A 246 8.73 -18.69 20.00
C LYS A 246 9.74 -18.84 18.86
N ILE A 247 10.67 -19.78 19.00
CA ILE A 247 11.52 -20.21 17.88
C ILE A 247 10.65 -21.04 16.93
N LYS A 248 10.73 -20.77 15.63
CA LYS A 248 10.07 -21.56 14.59
C LYS A 248 10.47 -23.02 14.70
N ASP A 249 9.53 -23.92 14.44
CA ASP A 249 9.72 -25.35 14.69
C ASP A 249 10.89 -25.95 13.88
N GLU A 250 11.20 -25.42 12.69
CA GLU A 250 12.37 -25.84 11.90
C GLU A 250 13.73 -25.46 12.52
N TYR A 251 13.76 -24.54 13.48
CA TYR A 251 14.97 -24.03 14.13
C TYR A 251 15.07 -24.35 15.61
N LYS A 252 14.06 -25.00 16.19
CA LYS A 252 13.93 -25.22 17.65
C LYS A 252 15.08 -26.02 18.30
N ASN A 253 15.95 -26.64 17.53
CA ASN A 253 17.10 -27.42 18.01
C ASN A 253 18.44 -26.86 17.50
N MET A 254 18.45 -25.66 16.92
CA MET A 254 19.63 -25.03 16.32
C MET A 254 20.18 -23.93 17.22
N THR A 255 21.49 -23.78 17.21
CA THR A 255 22.21 -22.59 17.71
C THR A 255 21.92 -21.36 16.83
N LEU A 256 22.16 -20.14 17.34
CA LEU A 256 22.10 -18.91 16.54
C LEU A 256 23.10 -18.96 15.37
N GLU A 257 24.28 -19.56 15.55
CA GLU A 257 25.22 -19.78 14.45
C GLU A 257 24.64 -20.67 13.34
N GLU A 258 24.01 -21.79 13.70
CA GLU A 258 23.36 -22.69 12.73
C GLU A 258 22.19 -22.00 12.03
N ILE A 259 21.36 -21.27 12.77
CA ILE A 259 20.26 -20.46 12.22
C ILE A 259 20.80 -19.43 11.22
N TYR A 260 21.85 -18.68 11.59
CA TYR A 260 22.49 -17.68 10.73
C TYR A 260 23.04 -18.30 9.44
N LYS A 261 23.66 -19.49 9.53
CA LYS A 261 24.15 -20.24 8.36
C LYS A 261 22.99 -20.76 7.50
N ALA A 262 21.93 -21.26 8.11
CA ALA A 262 20.75 -21.77 7.41
C ALA A 262 20.03 -20.67 6.64
N ALA A 263 19.93 -19.46 7.20
CA ALA A 263 19.38 -18.30 6.50
C ALA A 263 20.15 -18.06 5.19
N LYS A 264 21.49 -17.94 5.23
CA LYS A 264 22.32 -17.72 4.03
C LYS A 264 22.14 -18.76 2.92
N ALA A 265 21.79 -20.01 3.26
CA ALA A 265 21.65 -21.09 2.28
C ALA A 265 20.31 -21.06 1.51
N ALA A 266 19.28 -20.38 2.02
CA ALA A 266 17.91 -20.44 1.48
C ALA A 266 17.63 -19.49 0.30
N VAL A 267 18.65 -18.98 -0.40
CA VAL A 267 18.48 -17.95 -1.44
C VAL A 267 17.98 -18.57 -2.75
N LYS A 268 16.65 -18.64 -2.93
CA LYS A 268 15.98 -18.67 -4.23
C LYS A 268 14.86 -17.64 -4.24
N CYS A 269 15.09 -16.52 -4.93
CA CYS A 269 14.24 -15.34 -4.93
C CYS A 269 13.21 -15.31 -6.08
N ASP A 270 13.11 -16.39 -6.86
CA ASP A 270 12.39 -16.43 -8.15
C ASP A 270 11.45 -17.63 -8.32
N ASP A 271 11.33 -18.52 -7.33
CA ASP A 271 10.46 -19.70 -7.40
C ASP A 271 9.35 -19.66 -6.33
N PRO A 272 8.09 -19.40 -6.71
CA PRO A 272 6.96 -19.41 -5.79
C PRO A 272 6.64 -20.80 -5.21
N SER A 273 7.25 -21.89 -5.70
CA SER A 273 7.20 -23.22 -5.07
C SER A 273 8.21 -23.40 -3.94
N THR A 274 9.12 -22.43 -3.75
CA THR A 274 10.09 -22.43 -2.64
C THR A 274 9.62 -21.53 -1.50
N VAL A 275 9.61 -22.09 -0.29
CA VAL A 275 9.28 -21.39 0.94
C VAL A 275 10.38 -20.36 1.23
N GLY A 276 10.13 -19.08 0.87
CA GLY A 276 10.79 -17.87 1.37
C GLY A 276 12.33 -17.83 1.27
N SER A 277 12.86 -16.95 0.42
CA SER A 277 14.31 -16.75 0.33
C SER A 277 14.83 -16.02 1.57
N LYS A 278 15.42 -16.74 2.54
CA LYS A 278 15.99 -16.09 3.73
C LYS A 278 17.27 -15.36 3.31
N ALA A 279 17.18 -14.09 2.95
CA ALA A 279 18.38 -13.30 2.66
C ALA A 279 19.27 -13.27 3.92
N GLY A 280 20.57 -13.53 3.77
CA GLY A 280 21.49 -13.87 4.87
C GLY A 280 21.71 -12.84 6.00
N LYS A 281 21.04 -11.68 5.96
CA LYS A 281 21.02 -10.66 7.03
C LYS A 281 19.78 -10.76 7.95
N TYR A 282 18.75 -11.51 7.52
CA TYR A 282 17.51 -11.68 8.27
C TYR A 282 17.61 -12.91 9.17
N MET A 283 17.42 -12.70 10.46
CA MET A 283 17.33 -13.74 11.47
C MET A 283 15.87 -14.18 11.62
N ASP A 284 15.31 -14.69 10.52
CA ASP A 284 13.90 -15.07 10.35
C ASP A 284 13.59 -16.43 11.02
N PHE A 285 13.91 -16.52 12.31
CA PHE A 285 13.73 -17.70 13.17
C PHE A 285 12.63 -17.52 14.22
N VAL A 286 12.11 -16.29 14.39
CA VAL A 286 11.09 -15.97 15.39
C VAL A 286 9.70 -16.17 14.78
N GLU A 287 8.83 -16.87 15.49
CA GLU A 287 7.42 -17.02 15.16
C GLU A 287 6.59 -16.23 16.16
N TYR A 288 5.87 -15.21 15.69
CA TYR A 288 4.91 -14.46 16.49
C TYR A 288 3.52 -15.07 16.36
N SER A 289 2.80 -15.11 17.47
CA SER A 289 1.46 -15.69 17.57
C SER A 289 0.38 -14.73 17.06
N PHE A 290 0.37 -14.35 15.78
CA PHE A 290 -0.67 -13.45 15.24
C PHE A 290 -2.08 -14.08 15.21
N GLY A 291 -2.25 -15.36 14.89
CA GLY A 291 -3.58 -15.98 14.81
C GLY A 291 -3.51 -17.45 14.39
N ASP A 292 -4.43 -18.27 14.92
CA ASP A 292 -4.68 -19.73 14.78
C ASP A 292 -3.53 -20.76 14.76
N LYS A 293 -2.27 -20.36 14.57
CA LYS A 293 -1.09 -21.19 14.88
C LYS A 293 -0.92 -21.27 16.40
N ASN A 294 -1.50 -22.30 17.01
CA ASN A 294 -1.41 -22.68 18.44
C ASN A 294 -2.28 -21.88 19.43
N GLY A 295 -3.53 -21.54 19.09
CA GLY A 295 -4.47 -20.95 20.06
C GLY A 295 -4.20 -19.48 20.41
N SER A 296 -3.61 -18.72 19.47
CA SER A 296 -3.32 -17.29 19.64
C SER A 296 -4.54 -16.46 20.06
N THR A 297 -4.29 -15.54 21.00
CA THR A 297 -5.24 -14.53 21.49
C THR A 297 -4.84 -13.11 21.08
N ALA A 298 -4.03 -12.92 20.03
CA ALA A 298 -3.47 -11.61 19.71
C ALA A 298 -4.51 -10.56 19.27
N TYR A 299 -5.69 -11.00 18.85
CA TYR A 299 -6.80 -10.14 18.45
C TYR A 299 -8.09 -10.54 19.16
N VAL A 300 -8.93 -9.55 19.46
CA VAL A 300 -10.29 -9.73 19.95
C VAL A 300 -11.27 -9.06 18.99
N ALA A 301 -12.55 -9.46 19.05
CA ALA A 301 -13.59 -8.71 18.35
C ALA A 301 -13.57 -7.25 18.82
N ASP A 302 -13.69 -6.32 17.88
CA ASP A 302 -13.80 -4.92 18.23
C ASP A 302 -15.22 -4.63 18.73
N ASP A 303 -15.33 -4.23 19.99
CA ASP A 303 -16.61 -3.89 20.61
C ASP A 303 -17.22 -2.59 20.04
N LYS A 304 -16.46 -1.87 19.22
CA LYS A 304 -16.87 -0.68 18.48
C LYS A 304 -16.95 -0.92 16.97
N ASP A 305 -16.91 -2.18 16.53
CA ASP A 305 -17.15 -2.54 15.14
C ASP A 305 -18.57 -2.14 14.72
N ASN A 306 -18.68 -1.47 13.56
CA ASN A 306 -19.95 -1.05 12.99
C ASN A 306 -20.38 -1.87 11.78
N GLY A 307 -19.69 -2.98 11.49
CA GLY A 307 -20.07 -3.91 10.42
C GLY A 307 -19.42 -3.63 9.06
N ASN A 308 -18.72 -2.51 8.88
CA ASN A 308 -17.94 -2.26 7.67
C ASN A 308 -16.77 -3.25 7.54
N ARG A 309 -16.58 -3.79 6.34
CA ARG A 309 -15.50 -4.72 5.97
C ARG A 309 -14.77 -4.18 4.74
N PRO A 310 -13.87 -3.20 4.91
CA PRO A 310 -13.03 -2.69 3.82
C PRO A 310 -12.08 -3.76 3.30
N GLY A 311 -11.57 -3.58 2.08
CA GLY A 311 -10.38 -4.29 1.61
C GLY A 311 -9.09 -3.68 2.17
N ILE A 312 -7.95 -4.26 1.82
CA ILE A 312 -6.62 -3.70 2.10
C ILE A 312 -5.89 -3.32 0.82
N TYR A 313 -5.03 -2.31 0.90
CA TYR A 313 -4.30 -1.75 -0.22
C TYR A 313 -2.79 -1.60 0.09
N PRO A 314 -2.03 -2.70 0.24
CA PRO A 314 -0.61 -2.63 0.60
C PRO A 314 0.32 -2.24 -0.55
N GLU A 315 1.31 -1.39 -0.25
CA GLU A 315 2.38 -0.95 -1.14
C GLU A 315 3.68 -1.71 -0.93
N PHE A 316 4.28 -2.21 -2.02
CA PHE A 316 5.66 -2.68 -2.03
C PHE A 316 6.64 -1.55 -2.35
N LYS A 317 7.75 -1.51 -1.61
CA LYS A 317 8.90 -0.65 -1.90
C LYS A 317 9.97 -1.40 -2.72
N GLU A 318 11.04 -0.70 -3.04
CA GLU A 318 12.17 -1.20 -3.84
C GLU A 318 12.94 -2.32 -3.13
N SER A 319 13.57 -3.19 -3.92
CA SER A 319 14.37 -4.33 -3.43
C SER A 319 15.70 -3.96 -2.77
N TRP A 320 16.10 -2.69 -2.79
CA TRP A 320 17.26 -2.23 -2.02
C TRP A 320 16.88 -1.86 -0.57
N LEU A 321 15.62 -1.48 -0.32
CA LEU A 321 15.09 -1.17 1.00
C LEU A 321 14.62 -2.46 1.71
N ASN A 322 13.97 -3.35 0.97
CA ASN A 322 13.33 -4.56 1.50
C ASN A 322 13.96 -5.85 0.95
N PRO A 323 13.74 -7.01 1.61
CA PRO A 323 14.19 -8.28 1.03
C PRO A 323 13.46 -8.56 -0.29
N LYS A 324 14.16 -9.20 -1.23
CA LYS A 324 13.62 -9.57 -2.55
C LYS A 324 12.46 -10.58 -2.51
N ASP A 325 12.18 -11.18 -1.35
CA ASP A 325 11.10 -12.13 -1.15
C ASP A 325 9.87 -11.53 -0.43
N ILE A 326 9.80 -10.20 -0.26
CA ILE A 326 8.67 -9.55 0.42
C ILE A 326 7.33 -9.90 -0.23
N GLU A 327 7.26 -10.00 -1.56
CA GLU A 327 6.03 -10.39 -2.28
C GLU A 327 5.61 -11.83 -1.94
N ILE A 328 6.57 -12.74 -1.78
CA ILE A 328 6.31 -14.13 -1.34
C ILE A 328 5.83 -14.14 0.12
N ARG A 329 6.43 -13.31 0.98
CA ARG A 329 6.00 -13.17 2.39
C ARG A 329 4.55 -12.67 2.46
N VAL A 330 4.22 -11.64 1.70
CA VAL A 330 2.85 -11.12 1.60
C VAL A 330 1.91 -12.17 1.05
N TYR A 331 2.26 -12.89 -0.02
CA TYR A 331 1.46 -14.00 -0.55
C TYR A 331 1.11 -15.01 0.55
N ASN A 332 2.12 -15.44 1.32
CA ASN A 332 1.94 -16.43 2.38
C ASN A 332 1.08 -15.91 3.53
N ILE A 333 1.27 -14.65 3.94
CA ILE A 333 0.43 -14.01 4.96
C ILE A 333 -1.02 -13.93 4.47
N LEU A 334 -1.25 -13.49 3.23
CA LEU A 334 -2.59 -13.43 2.66
C LEU A 334 -3.23 -14.82 2.59
N ASP A 335 -2.48 -15.86 2.23
CA ASP A 335 -2.99 -17.24 2.14
C ASP A 335 -3.37 -17.79 3.52
N GLU A 336 -2.47 -17.64 4.50
CA GLU A 336 -2.68 -18.04 5.90
C GLU A 336 -3.94 -17.42 6.49
N TRP A 337 -4.21 -16.15 6.17
CA TRP A 337 -5.40 -15.44 6.67
C TRP A 337 -6.64 -15.65 5.78
N GLY A 338 -6.52 -16.34 4.65
CA GLY A 338 -7.61 -16.55 3.70
C GLY A 338 -8.03 -15.29 2.92
N TRP A 339 -7.10 -14.35 2.77
CA TRP A 339 -7.23 -13.12 2.00
C TRP A 339 -6.62 -13.22 0.59
N ASN A 340 -5.87 -14.29 0.30
CA ASN A 340 -5.33 -14.54 -1.02
C ASN A 340 -6.41 -15.12 -1.95
N ILE A 341 -6.89 -14.33 -2.91
CA ILE A 341 -7.96 -14.76 -3.82
C ILE A 341 -7.49 -15.80 -4.86
N ILE A 342 -6.19 -16.03 -5.00
CA ILE A 342 -5.63 -17.09 -5.87
C ILE A 342 -5.98 -18.46 -5.30
N THR A 343 -5.87 -18.62 -3.99
CA THR A 343 -6.13 -19.88 -3.28
C THR A 343 -7.53 -19.93 -2.68
N LYS A 344 -8.09 -18.78 -2.30
CA LYS A 344 -9.38 -18.66 -1.63
C LYS A 344 -10.27 -17.61 -2.29
N LYS A 345 -10.69 -17.93 -3.51
CA LYS A 345 -11.57 -17.09 -4.33
C LYS A 345 -13.00 -17.02 -3.76
N GLU A 346 -13.60 -15.85 -3.87
CA GLU A 346 -15.00 -15.56 -3.51
C GLU A 346 -15.92 -15.62 -4.73
N SER A 347 -17.23 -15.66 -4.49
CA SER A 347 -18.22 -15.53 -5.57
C SER A 347 -18.10 -14.17 -6.26
N GLU A 348 -18.06 -14.17 -7.60
CA GLU A 348 -18.02 -12.96 -8.43
C GLU A 348 -19.32 -12.14 -8.33
N SER A 349 -20.43 -12.75 -7.87
CA SER A 349 -21.70 -12.06 -7.61
C SER A 349 -21.80 -11.41 -6.23
N LYS A 350 -20.78 -11.57 -5.37
CA LYS A 350 -20.84 -11.03 -4.02
C LYS A 350 -20.72 -9.50 -4.07
N PRO A 351 -21.70 -8.74 -3.56
CA PRO A 351 -21.73 -7.30 -3.71
C PRO A 351 -20.66 -6.62 -2.82
N PHE A 352 -20.14 -5.48 -3.30
CA PHE A 352 -19.21 -4.64 -2.56
C PHE A 352 -19.83 -3.95 -1.35
N TYR A 353 -21.16 -3.84 -1.32
CA TYR A 353 -21.90 -3.18 -0.24
C TYR A 353 -23.13 -4.01 0.14
N VAL A 354 -23.39 -4.14 1.44
CA VAL A 354 -24.51 -4.95 1.97
C VAL A 354 -25.10 -4.24 3.18
N ASN A 355 -26.43 -4.08 3.20
CA ASN A 355 -27.18 -3.54 4.34
C ASN A 355 -26.66 -2.18 4.84
N GLY A 356 -26.22 -1.28 3.95
CA GLY A 356 -25.68 0.02 4.34
C GLY A 356 -24.21 -0.01 4.80
N HIS A 357 -23.49 -1.12 4.60
CA HIS A 357 -22.11 -1.29 5.02
C HIS A 357 -21.18 -1.64 3.86
N VAL A 358 -19.91 -1.26 3.99
CA VAL A 358 -18.82 -1.73 3.11
C VAL A 358 -18.63 -3.24 3.31
N ASN A 359 -18.48 -3.98 2.22
CA ASN A 359 -18.32 -5.45 2.21
C ASN A 359 -17.13 -5.93 1.35
N VAL A 360 -16.26 -5.02 0.91
CA VAL A 360 -15.13 -5.29 0.00
C VAL A 360 -14.20 -6.40 0.52
N GLY A 361 -13.90 -6.44 1.82
CA GLY A 361 -13.06 -7.46 2.45
C GLY A 361 -13.60 -8.90 2.29
N ASN A 362 -14.87 -9.04 1.94
CA ASN A 362 -15.50 -10.34 1.68
C ASN A 362 -15.59 -10.68 0.18
N THR A 363 -15.19 -9.82 -0.76
CA THR A 363 -15.26 -10.04 -2.21
C THR A 363 -13.90 -10.41 -2.80
N ASN A 364 -13.81 -10.63 -4.11
CA ASN A 364 -12.51 -10.78 -4.79
C ASN A 364 -11.70 -9.47 -4.84
N GLY A 365 -12.31 -8.33 -4.47
CA GLY A 365 -11.64 -7.04 -4.37
C GLY A 365 -10.92 -6.81 -3.04
N LYS A 366 -10.91 -7.80 -2.14
CA LYS A 366 -10.41 -7.65 -0.76
C LYS A 366 -8.94 -7.23 -0.63
N VAL A 367 -8.12 -7.44 -1.66
CA VAL A 367 -6.71 -7.03 -1.70
C VAL A 367 -6.45 -6.31 -3.01
N ILE A 368 -5.82 -5.13 -2.94
CA ILE A 368 -5.16 -4.50 -4.08
C ILE A 368 -3.70 -4.27 -3.70
N LEU A 369 -2.78 -4.73 -4.53
CA LEU A 369 -1.34 -4.48 -4.34
C LEU A 369 -0.95 -3.20 -5.06
N GLN A 370 0.03 -2.45 -4.55
CA GLN A 370 0.59 -1.29 -5.27
C GLN A 370 2.11 -1.18 -5.19
N THR A 371 2.68 -0.40 -6.11
CA THR A 371 4.07 0.04 -6.03
C THR A 371 4.38 1.14 -7.05
N PHE A 372 5.40 1.96 -6.75
CA PHE A 372 6.09 2.83 -7.70
C PHE A 372 7.17 2.10 -8.51
N SER A 373 7.68 0.98 -8.00
CA SER A 373 8.94 0.42 -8.50
C SER A 373 8.73 -0.55 -9.65
N PHE A 374 9.47 -0.34 -10.75
CA PHE A 374 9.52 -1.29 -11.87
C PHE A 374 9.89 -2.71 -11.43
N ASP A 375 10.93 -2.84 -10.59
CA ASP A 375 11.36 -4.13 -10.04
C ASP A 375 10.29 -4.71 -9.09
N ALA A 376 9.68 -3.86 -8.26
CA ALA A 376 8.57 -4.24 -7.40
C ALA A 376 7.42 -4.88 -8.16
N LEU A 377 6.96 -4.19 -9.20
CA LEU A 377 5.87 -4.62 -10.05
C LEU A 377 6.20 -5.96 -10.74
N ASN A 378 7.42 -6.11 -11.26
CA ASN A 378 7.82 -7.34 -11.92
C ASN A 378 7.89 -8.54 -10.96
N ARG A 379 8.47 -8.42 -9.76
CA ARG A 379 8.46 -9.58 -8.83
C ARG A 379 7.07 -9.85 -8.25
N ALA A 380 6.24 -8.82 -8.04
CA ALA A 380 4.83 -9.02 -7.69
C ALA A 380 4.11 -9.80 -8.80
N TYR A 381 4.30 -9.44 -10.07
CA TYR A 381 3.77 -10.21 -11.20
C TYR A 381 4.29 -11.65 -11.20
N ASN A 382 5.56 -11.88 -10.89
CA ASN A 382 6.11 -13.23 -10.83
C ASN A 382 5.49 -14.10 -9.73
N VAL A 383 5.02 -13.51 -8.63
CA VAL A 383 4.36 -14.21 -7.53
C VAL A 383 2.85 -14.36 -7.77
N PHE A 384 2.16 -13.26 -8.07
CA PHE A 384 0.69 -13.20 -8.15
C PHE A 384 0.12 -13.45 -9.56
N LYS A 385 0.96 -13.40 -10.60
CA LYS A 385 0.61 -13.66 -12.01
C LYS A 385 -0.58 -12.85 -12.52
N GLY A 386 -0.74 -11.61 -12.04
CA GLY A 386 -1.85 -10.73 -12.41
C GLY A 386 -3.23 -11.21 -11.93
N GLN A 387 -3.30 -12.16 -10.99
CA GLN A 387 -4.58 -12.71 -10.51
C GLN A 387 -5.19 -11.93 -9.34
N ILE A 388 -4.44 -10.97 -8.78
CA ILE A 388 -4.89 -10.00 -7.77
C ILE A 388 -4.85 -8.60 -8.41
N PRO A 389 -5.82 -7.72 -8.13
CA PRO A 389 -5.74 -6.32 -8.54
C PRO A 389 -4.39 -5.71 -8.14
N MET A 390 -3.77 -5.01 -9.08
CA MET A 390 -2.44 -4.43 -8.92
C MET A 390 -2.46 -3.01 -9.49
N CYS A 391 -1.97 -2.07 -8.71
CA CYS A 391 -1.85 -0.67 -9.06
C CYS A 391 -0.41 -0.29 -9.28
N TYR A 392 -0.16 0.33 -10.43
CA TYR A 392 1.13 0.93 -10.72
C TYR A 392 1.07 2.42 -10.47
N LEU A 393 1.82 2.88 -9.48
CA LEU A 393 1.87 4.27 -9.06
C LEU A 393 2.79 5.06 -9.99
N LEU A 394 2.38 6.26 -10.35
CA LEU A 394 3.18 7.17 -11.17
C LEU A 394 3.69 8.33 -10.32
N TRP A 395 4.97 8.64 -10.52
CA TRP A 395 5.62 9.84 -10.05
C TRP A 395 6.44 10.45 -11.19
N LEU A 396 6.66 11.76 -11.16
CA LEU A 396 7.50 12.46 -12.15
C LEU A 396 8.81 12.87 -11.48
N SER A 397 9.94 12.40 -12.00
CA SER A 397 11.25 12.94 -11.61
C SER A 397 12.22 13.02 -12.78
N ASN A 398 13.17 13.95 -12.66
CA ASN A 398 14.27 14.07 -13.61
C ASN A 398 15.37 13.06 -13.24
N GLY A 399 15.23 11.84 -13.75
CA GLY A 399 16.29 10.82 -13.69
C GLY A 399 16.22 9.83 -12.53
N GLY A 400 15.09 9.76 -11.80
CA GLY A 400 14.80 8.66 -10.89
C GLY A 400 14.58 7.35 -11.64
N SER A 401 15.08 6.24 -11.09
CA SER A 401 15.03 4.93 -11.76
C SER A 401 13.63 4.32 -11.86
N THR A 402 12.63 4.89 -11.18
CA THR A 402 11.25 4.38 -11.05
C THR A 402 10.20 5.28 -11.69
N ASP A 403 10.59 6.48 -12.12
CA ASP A 403 9.65 7.57 -12.35
C ASP A 403 9.44 7.84 -13.84
N LEU A 404 8.32 8.48 -14.15
CA LEU A 404 8.01 8.95 -15.48
C LEU A 404 9.11 9.92 -15.95
N ASN A 405 9.83 9.56 -17.01
CA ASN A 405 10.89 10.42 -17.56
C ASN A 405 10.35 11.60 -18.36
N TYR A 406 9.15 11.45 -18.97
CA TYR A 406 8.51 12.46 -19.81
C TYR A 406 6.99 12.37 -19.70
N ASP A 407 6.34 13.47 -19.38
CA ASP A 407 4.88 13.67 -19.28
C ASP A 407 4.20 13.93 -20.63
N THR A 408 4.74 13.35 -21.70
CA THR A 408 4.13 13.40 -23.04
C THR A 408 3.16 12.23 -23.24
N PRO A 409 2.17 12.33 -24.15
CA PRO A 409 1.29 11.20 -24.47
C PRO A 409 2.03 9.89 -24.79
N ALA A 410 3.12 9.94 -25.57
CA ALA A 410 3.93 8.76 -25.87
C ALA A 410 4.65 8.21 -24.63
N GLY A 411 5.19 9.09 -23.77
CA GLY A 411 5.81 8.71 -22.50
C GLY A 411 4.79 8.02 -21.58
N TYR A 412 3.64 8.64 -21.39
CA TYR A 412 2.56 8.12 -20.55
C TYR A 412 2.01 6.77 -21.07
N ALA A 413 1.82 6.63 -22.39
CA ALA A 413 1.44 5.36 -23.01
C ALA A 413 2.46 4.24 -22.75
N SER A 414 3.76 4.55 -22.74
CA SER A 414 4.79 3.54 -22.47
C SER A 414 4.76 3.03 -21.03
N PHE A 415 4.40 3.89 -20.07
CA PHE A 415 4.17 3.49 -18.68
C PHE A 415 2.92 2.64 -18.51
N ILE A 416 1.81 3.01 -19.15
CA ILE A 416 0.61 2.18 -19.21
C ILE A 416 0.95 0.80 -19.78
N LYS A 417 1.69 0.75 -20.89
CA LYS A 417 2.11 -0.50 -21.51
C LYS A 417 2.98 -1.34 -20.58
N TYR A 418 3.93 -0.73 -19.89
CA TYR A 418 4.74 -1.43 -18.89
C TYR A 418 3.88 -2.02 -17.78
N ALA A 419 2.93 -1.25 -17.26
CA ALA A 419 2.00 -1.68 -16.23
C ALA A 419 1.22 -2.92 -16.69
N GLN A 420 0.69 -2.88 -17.92
CA GLN A 420 -0.03 -3.99 -18.53
C GLN A 420 0.82 -5.25 -18.69
N ASP A 421 2.04 -5.09 -19.19
CA ASP A 421 2.99 -6.21 -19.41
C ASP A 421 3.36 -6.93 -18.11
N HIS A 422 3.18 -6.26 -16.97
CA HIS A 422 3.45 -6.80 -15.63
C HIS A 422 2.16 -6.95 -14.80
N GLY A 423 1.01 -7.11 -15.46
CA GLY A 423 -0.24 -7.52 -14.82
C GLY A 423 -0.86 -6.48 -13.89
N ALA A 424 -0.57 -5.19 -14.08
CA ALA A 424 -1.30 -4.12 -13.42
C ALA A 424 -2.67 -3.88 -14.07
N HIS A 425 -3.63 -3.51 -13.25
CA HIS A 425 -5.03 -3.27 -13.62
C HIS A 425 -5.43 -1.82 -13.40
N ILE A 426 -4.66 -1.13 -12.56
CA ILE A 426 -4.93 0.21 -12.07
C ILE A 426 -3.66 1.03 -12.31
N ILE A 427 -3.86 2.28 -12.71
CA ILE A 427 -2.83 3.32 -12.72
C ILE A 427 -3.16 4.29 -11.58
N GLY A 428 -2.18 4.59 -10.74
CA GLY A 428 -2.33 5.55 -9.65
C GLY A 428 -1.45 6.77 -9.85
N PRO A 429 -1.94 7.84 -10.49
CA PRO A 429 -1.17 9.06 -10.71
C PRO A 429 -1.21 10.04 -9.53
N CYS A 430 -0.13 10.82 -9.33
CA CYS A 430 -0.19 11.94 -8.40
C CYS A 430 -1.07 13.10 -8.91
N VAL A 431 -1.70 13.82 -7.99
CA VAL A 431 -2.48 15.03 -8.24
C VAL A 431 -1.79 16.27 -7.67
N GLU A 432 -1.88 17.39 -8.39
CA GLU A 432 -1.24 18.63 -7.95
C GLU A 432 -2.03 19.37 -6.85
N GLY A 433 -1.38 20.38 -6.28
CA GLY A 433 -1.97 21.32 -5.34
C GLY A 433 -1.52 21.13 -3.90
N ALA A 434 -1.86 22.11 -3.06
CA ALA A 434 -1.56 22.08 -1.64
C ALA A 434 -2.32 20.92 -0.93
N PRO A 435 -1.76 20.35 0.15
CA PRO A 435 -0.52 20.74 0.81
C PRO A 435 0.75 20.16 0.16
N ASN A 436 0.62 19.10 -0.64
CA ASN A 436 1.76 18.30 -1.07
C ASN A 436 2.55 18.89 -2.25
N ASN A 437 1.89 19.72 -3.08
CA ASN A 437 2.47 20.37 -4.26
C ASN A 437 3.14 19.38 -5.24
N TYR A 438 2.54 18.20 -5.41
CA TYR A 438 3.01 17.20 -6.36
C TYR A 438 2.89 17.70 -7.82
N PRO A 439 3.66 17.10 -8.75
CA PRO A 439 3.40 17.26 -10.18
C PRO A 439 1.97 16.83 -10.54
N GLU A 440 1.40 17.40 -11.60
CA GLU A 440 0.14 16.94 -12.16
C GLU A 440 0.39 15.74 -13.09
N LEU A 441 -0.04 14.54 -12.68
CA LEU A 441 -0.01 13.33 -13.52
C LEU A 441 -1.41 12.75 -13.81
N ASN A 442 -2.47 13.50 -13.50
CA ASN A 442 -3.85 13.14 -13.73
C ASN A 442 -4.66 14.23 -14.45
N ALA A 443 -4.02 14.99 -15.34
CA ALA A 443 -4.71 15.94 -16.22
C ALA A 443 -5.76 15.22 -17.09
N PRO A 444 -6.77 15.94 -17.65
CA PRO A 444 -7.85 15.31 -18.44
C PRO A 444 -7.39 14.34 -19.53
N TRP A 445 -6.33 14.69 -20.26
CA TRP A 445 -5.79 13.81 -21.32
C TRP A 445 -5.10 12.56 -20.75
N MET A 446 -4.50 12.64 -19.57
CA MET A 446 -3.86 11.51 -18.89
C MET A 446 -4.92 10.54 -18.36
N ALA A 447 -5.94 11.05 -17.67
CA ALA A 447 -7.09 10.25 -17.22
C ALA A 447 -7.81 9.59 -18.41
N TYR A 448 -7.95 10.30 -19.53
CA TYR A 448 -8.47 9.73 -20.78
C TYR A 448 -7.61 8.58 -21.29
N MET A 449 -6.28 8.70 -21.29
CA MET A 449 -5.39 7.63 -21.76
C MET A 449 -5.43 6.39 -20.86
N ILE A 450 -5.58 6.56 -19.54
CA ILE A 450 -5.80 5.44 -18.61
C ILE A 450 -7.13 4.76 -18.94
N ARG A 451 -8.23 5.51 -19.06
CA ARG A 451 -9.53 4.92 -19.39
C ARG A 451 -9.52 4.26 -20.78
N LYS A 452 -8.84 4.86 -21.75
CA LYS A 452 -8.64 4.34 -23.12
C LYS A 452 -7.80 3.06 -23.14
N SER A 453 -7.06 2.73 -22.08
CA SER A 453 -6.38 1.43 -21.94
C SER A 453 -7.27 0.35 -21.31
N GLY A 454 -8.47 0.72 -20.86
CA GLY A 454 -9.36 -0.14 -20.10
C GLY A 454 -8.94 -0.35 -18.65
N MET A 455 -7.90 0.34 -18.17
CA MET A 455 -7.46 0.31 -16.77
C MET A 455 -8.26 1.28 -15.90
N ILE A 456 -8.28 1.00 -14.60
CA ILE A 456 -8.86 1.87 -13.58
C ILE A 456 -7.88 2.99 -13.22
N ASN A 457 -8.39 4.19 -12.94
CA ASN A 457 -7.59 5.33 -12.49
C ASN A 457 -7.78 5.63 -10.99
N HIS A 458 -6.76 5.41 -10.16
CA HIS A 458 -6.76 5.67 -8.71
C HIS A 458 -5.75 6.77 -8.31
N PRO A 459 -6.02 8.05 -8.59
CA PRO A 459 -5.12 9.14 -8.22
C PRO A 459 -4.92 9.31 -6.71
N TYR A 460 -3.76 9.88 -6.34
CA TYR A 460 -3.37 10.20 -4.97
C TYR A 460 -2.65 11.57 -4.88
N SER A 461 -2.62 12.29 -3.76
CA SER A 461 -3.43 12.12 -2.55
C SER A 461 -4.34 13.34 -2.42
N PHE A 462 -5.61 13.10 -2.10
CA PHE A 462 -6.61 14.15 -1.96
C PHE A 462 -6.65 14.64 -0.51
N ASP A 463 -6.51 15.95 -0.36
CA ASP A 463 -6.46 16.63 0.94
C ASP A 463 -7.57 17.66 1.13
N SER A 464 -8.32 17.98 0.08
CA SER A 464 -9.33 19.03 0.12
C SER A 464 -10.54 18.74 -0.75
N TYR A 465 -11.67 19.32 -0.36
CA TYR A 465 -12.90 19.31 -1.17
C TYR A 465 -12.61 19.87 -2.57
N ALA A 466 -11.78 20.91 -2.65
CA ALA A 466 -11.42 21.54 -3.91
C ALA A 466 -10.69 20.57 -4.87
N GLN A 467 -9.77 19.77 -4.35
CA GLN A 467 -9.13 18.71 -5.15
C GLN A 467 -10.16 17.66 -5.57
N THR A 468 -10.97 17.13 -4.64
CA THR A 468 -11.98 16.10 -4.97
C THR A 468 -12.95 16.59 -6.05
N ALA A 469 -13.51 17.79 -5.88
CA ALA A 469 -14.42 18.38 -6.86
C ALA A 469 -13.76 18.67 -8.21
N ARG A 470 -12.46 18.97 -8.24
CA ARG A 470 -11.71 19.20 -9.48
C ARG A 470 -11.62 17.91 -10.30
N TYR A 471 -11.19 16.81 -9.69
CA TYR A 471 -11.03 15.55 -10.42
C TYR A 471 -12.35 14.80 -10.65
N MET A 472 -13.43 15.21 -9.99
CA MET A 472 -14.81 14.80 -10.32
C MET A 472 -15.49 15.69 -11.36
N GLY A 473 -14.78 16.65 -11.97
CA GLY A 473 -15.33 17.45 -13.07
C GLY A 473 -16.37 18.50 -12.65
N TYR A 474 -16.35 18.96 -11.39
CA TYR A 474 -17.25 20.00 -10.87
C TYR A 474 -16.64 21.41 -10.92
N TYR A 475 -15.32 21.57 -11.08
CA TYR A 475 -14.70 22.88 -11.35
C TYR A 475 -14.66 23.19 -12.85
N VAL A 476 -15.75 23.82 -13.27
CA VAL A 476 -16.18 24.31 -14.59
C VAL A 476 -15.12 25.06 -15.43
N ASN A 477 -13.98 25.49 -14.86
CA ASN A 477 -13.01 26.35 -15.57
C ASN A 477 -11.52 26.12 -15.22
N TYR A 478 -11.17 25.08 -14.45
CA TYR A 478 -9.76 24.90 -14.08
C TYR A 478 -8.89 24.53 -15.30
N TRP A 479 -9.43 23.68 -16.18
CA TRP A 479 -8.74 23.18 -17.38
C TRP A 479 -9.24 23.78 -18.70
N GLY A 480 -10.08 24.81 -18.64
CA GLY A 480 -10.76 25.41 -19.80
C GLY A 480 -12.28 25.21 -19.76
N ASP A 481 -12.96 25.33 -20.91
CA ASP A 481 -14.42 25.24 -21.02
C ASP A 481 -14.96 23.85 -20.60
N ASN A 482 -16.23 23.85 -20.15
CA ASN A 482 -16.98 22.70 -19.59
C ASN A 482 -16.88 21.37 -20.35
N ALA A 483 -16.74 21.42 -21.67
CA ALA A 483 -16.60 20.22 -22.49
C ALA A 483 -15.12 20.04 -22.83
N THR A 484 -14.48 19.05 -22.24
CA THR A 484 -13.19 18.64 -22.77
C THR A 484 -13.43 17.81 -24.02
N GLN A 485 -12.47 17.80 -24.93
CA GLN A 485 -12.55 16.90 -26.07
C GLN A 485 -12.57 15.40 -25.67
N PHE A 486 -12.37 15.05 -24.38
CA PHE A 486 -12.31 13.68 -23.86
C PHE A 486 -13.61 13.19 -23.21
N ASP A 487 -14.65 14.04 -23.19
CA ASP A 487 -15.94 13.73 -22.57
C ASP A 487 -16.66 12.57 -23.27
N ASP A 488 -16.26 12.24 -24.51
CA ASP A 488 -16.73 11.04 -25.23
C ASP A 488 -16.46 9.75 -24.46
N LEU A 489 -15.39 9.70 -23.67
CA LEU A 489 -15.03 8.55 -22.83
C LEU A 489 -15.15 8.82 -21.32
N LEU A 490 -14.99 10.08 -20.90
CA LEU A 490 -14.96 10.46 -19.48
C LEU A 490 -16.29 11.01 -18.96
N GLY A 491 -17.24 11.35 -19.84
CA GLY A 491 -18.53 11.89 -19.46
C GLY A 491 -19.40 10.87 -18.74
N VAL A 492 -19.75 11.17 -17.48
CA VAL A 492 -20.62 10.33 -16.65
C VAL A 492 -21.85 11.12 -16.26
N THR A 493 -23.03 10.57 -16.56
CA THR A 493 -24.31 11.11 -16.09
C THR A 493 -24.72 10.45 -14.78
N VAL A 494 -24.85 11.26 -13.73
CA VAL A 494 -25.28 10.84 -12.40
C VAL A 494 -26.75 11.20 -12.20
N GLN A 495 -27.52 10.25 -11.68
CA GLN A 495 -28.91 10.44 -11.32
C GLN A 495 -29.02 10.93 -9.87
N PRO A 496 -29.98 11.81 -9.54
CA PRO A 496 -30.21 12.22 -8.16
C PRO A 496 -30.60 11.01 -7.29
N THR A 497 -30.17 11.01 -6.04
CA THR A 497 -30.52 9.99 -5.03
C THR A 497 -31.28 10.66 -3.88
N ALA A 498 -31.66 9.90 -2.86
CA ALA A 498 -32.24 10.48 -1.64
C ALA A 498 -31.25 11.36 -0.85
N TYR A 499 -29.95 11.30 -1.18
CA TYR A 499 -28.86 11.94 -0.44
C TYR A 499 -28.12 13.01 -1.25
N THR A 500 -28.45 13.17 -2.53
CA THR A 500 -27.80 14.18 -3.38
C THR A 500 -28.25 15.59 -3.03
N THR A 501 -27.37 16.57 -3.23
CA THR A 501 -27.71 18.00 -3.09
C THR A 501 -28.41 18.58 -4.32
N PHE A 502 -28.53 17.81 -5.40
CA PHE A 502 -29.20 18.16 -6.64
C PHE A 502 -30.42 17.28 -6.91
N THR A 503 -31.38 17.79 -7.69
CA THR A 503 -32.67 17.13 -7.98
C THR A 503 -32.87 16.75 -9.45
N THR A 504 -31.93 17.09 -10.33
CA THR A 504 -31.96 16.76 -11.76
C THR A 504 -30.67 16.08 -12.18
N PRO A 505 -30.68 15.16 -13.16
CA PRO A 505 -29.46 14.49 -13.61
C PRO A 505 -28.35 15.49 -13.97
N GLN A 506 -27.12 15.17 -13.59
CA GLN A 506 -25.93 15.98 -13.86
C GLN A 506 -24.92 15.15 -14.68
N THR A 507 -24.21 15.78 -15.61
CA THR A 507 -23.17 15.14 -16.41
C THR A 507 -21.84 15.83 -16.18
N HIS A 508 -20.82 15.04 -15.83
CA HIS A 508 -19.48 15.55 -15.52
C HIS A 508 -18.39 14.70 -16.20
N PRO A 509 -17.27 15.30 -16.63
CA PRO A 509 -16.10 14.56 -17.05
C PRO A 509 -15.35 14.04 -15.82
N ILE A 510 -15.41 12.74 -15.57
CA ILE A 510 -14.85 12.13 -14.36
C ILE A 510 -13.44 11.62 -14.63
N TYR A 511 -12.47 12.17 -13.90
CA TYR A 511 -11.04 11.90 -14.08
C TYR A 511 -10.48 10.87 -13.08
N MET A 512 -11.35 10.12 -12.40
CA MET A 512 -10.94 9.06 -11.46
C MET A 512 -12.00 7.97 -11.29
N ASP A 513 -11.56 6.75 -11.05
CA ASP A 513 -12.38 5.54 -10.83
C ASP A 513 -12.27 5.02 -9.39
N GLY A 514 -11.50 5.71 -8.55
CA GLY A 514 -11.22 5.50 -7.13
C GLY A 514 -10.12 6.51 -6.75
N PHE A 515 -9.81 6.69 -5.47
CA PHE A 515 -8.79 7.68 -5.08
C PHE A 515 -8.30 7.48 -3.64
N PHE A 516 -7.08 7.94 -3.39
CA PHE A 516 -6.47 7.97 -2.06
C PHE A 516 -6.75 9.32 -1.40
N THR A 517 -7.25 9.30 -0.17
CA THR A 517 -7.59 10.53 0.56
C THR A 517 -7.04 10.47 1.98
N ASN A 518 -6.49 11.60 2.42
CA ASN A 518 -6.10 11.82 3.81
C ASN A 518 -7.33 12.19 4.69
N HIS A 519 -8.43 12.61 4.05
CA HIS A 519 -9.70 13.04 4.64
C HIS A 519 -10.87 12.15 4.18
N SER A 520 -10.92 10.90 4.66
CA SER A 520 -11.95 9.95 4.24
C SER A 520 -13.38 10.42 4.54
N GLU A 521 -13.61 11.09 5.66
CA GLU A 521 -14.90 11.67 6.04
C GLU A 521 -15.38 12.71 5.03
N MET A 522 -14.51 13.63 4.63
CA MET A 522 -14.84 14.69 3.68
C MET A 522 -15.13 14.09 2.31
N SER A 523 -14.25 13.19 1.86
CA SER A 523 -14.40 12.55 0.57
C SER A 523 -15.64 11.66 0.49
N LEU A 524 -15.95 10.88 1.54
CA LEU A 524 -17.17 10.08 1.58
C LEU A 524 -18.43 10.95 1.51
N ARG A 525 -18.47 12.07 2.24
CA ARG A 525 -19.59 13.04 2.17
C ARG A 525 -19.73 13.58 0.75
N TYR A 526 -18.61 13.99 0.14
CA TYR A 526 -18.60 14.45 -1.25
C TYR A 526 -19.23 13.42 -2.19
N MET A 527 -18.81 12.16 -2.10
CA MET A 527 -19.28 11.11 -3.01
C MET A 527 -20.77 10.82 -2.85
N ILE A 528 -21.32 10.92 -1.63
CA ILE A 528 -22.76 10.76 -1.35
C ILE A 528 -23.55 11.95 -1.90
N GLU A 529 -23.15 13.17 -1.54
CA GLU A 529 -23.84 14.41 -1.90
C GLU A 529 -23.84 14.68 -3.41
N ASN A 530 -22.86 14.13 -4.13
CA ASN A 530 -22.71 14.24 -5.58
C ASN A 530 -23.14 12.98 -6.34
N GLY A 531 -23.75 11.99 -5.65
CA GLY A 531 -24.44 10.85 -6.25
C GLY A 531 -23.56 9.71 -6.75
N PHE A 532 -22.26 9.71 -6.43
CA PHE A 532 -21.30 8.64 -6.76
C PHE A 532 -21.28 7.50 -5.73
N ARG A 533 -21.94 7.68 -4.59
CA ARG A 533 -22.21 6.66 -3.57
C ARG A 533 -23.70 6.62 -3.30
N CYS A 534 -24.22 5.46 -2.89
CA CYS A 534 -25.65 5.24 -2.62
C CYS A 534 -26.56 5.37 -3.87
N SER A 535 -26.12 4.85 -5.00
CA SER A 535 -26.84 4.89 -6.28
C SER A 535 -26.98 3.50 -6.90
N SER A 536 -28.17 3.17 -7.39
CA SER A 536 -28.44 1.88 -8.07
C SER A 536 -28.27 1.95 -9.59
N THR A 537 -27.93 3.13 -10.13
CA THR A 537 -27.97 3.39 -11.58
C THR A 537 -26.71 4.08 -12.10
N LEU A 538 -25.60 4.02 -11.38
CA LEU A 538 -24.35 4.64 -11.84
C LEU A 538 -23.93 4.02 -13.17
N HIS A 539 -23.37 4.85 -14.04
CA HIS A 539 -22.79 4.38 -15.28
C HIS A 539 -21.51 3.59 -14.97
N ASN A 540 -21.37 2.42 -15.58
CA ASN A 540 -20.12 1.67 -15.56
C ASN A 540 -19.33 2.02 -16.84
N PRO A 541 -18.21 2.77 -16.73
CA PRO A 541 -17.45 3.20 -17.90
C PRO A 541 -16.71 2.06 -18.60
N PHE A 542 -16.57 0.89 -17.96
CA PHE A 542 -15.92 -0.29 -18.52
C PHE A 542 -16.90 -1.31 -19.10
N HIS A 543 -18.18 -1.20 -18.73
CA HIS A 543 -19.29 -2.02 -19.23
C HIS A 543 -20.50 -1.12 -19.51
N PRO A 544 -20.52 -0.35 -20.61
CA PRO A 544 -21.51 0.70 -20.86
C PRO A 544 -22.97 0.22 -20.92
N GLU A 545 -23.17 -1.07 -21.21
CA GLU A 545 -24.47 -1.74 -21.22
C GLU A 545 -24.98 -2.09 -19.81
N GLN A 546 -24.11 -1.99 -18.80
CA GLN A 546 -24.40 -2.33 -17.40
C GLN A 546 -24.49 -1.07 -16.53
N LYS A 547 -25.26 -1.19 -15.44
CA LYS A 547 -25.27 -0.21 -14.35
C LYS A 547 -24.39 -0.72 -13.21
N TYR A 548 -23.69 0.20 -12.57
CA TYR A 548 -23.00 -0.06 -11.31
C TYR A 548 -23.96 0.26 -10.16
N ASP A 549 -24.25 -0.74 -9.34
CA ASP A 549 -25.11 -0.60 -8.16
C ASP A 549 -24.23 -0.54 -6.90
N ASN A 550 -24.22 0.63 -6.26
CA ASN A 550 -23.68 0.84 -4.92
C ASN A 550 -24.74 1.45 -3.98
N SER A 551 -26.03 1.20 -4.24
CA SER A 551 -27.15 1.71 -3.44
C SER A 551 -27.11 1.27 -1.97
N GLN A 552 -26.42 0.16 -1.69
CA GLN A 552 -26.22 -0.39 -0.34
C GLN A 552 -24.99 0.17 0.37
N ALA A 553 -24.27 1.12 -0.22
CA ALA A 553 -23.14 1.76 0.45
C ALA A 553 -23.59 2.58 1.68
N PRO A 554 -22.70 2.81 2.67
CA PRO A 554 -23.00 3.70 3.78
C PRO A 554 -23.45 5.08 3.29
N HIS A 555 -24.62 5.51 3.75
CA HIS A 555 -25.24 6.80 3.42
C HIS A 555 -25.02 7.86 4.50
N VAL A 556 -24.54 7.46 5.68
CA VAL A 556 -24.17 8.34 6.78
C VAL A 556 -22.66 8.33 6.92
N VAL A 557 -22.08 9.51 7.00
CA VAL A 557 -20.67 9.71 7.36
C VAL A 557 -20.64 10.29 8.77
N PRO A 558 -20.19 9.50 9.77
CA PRO A 558 -20.06 9.98 11.15
C PRO A 558 -19.22 11.26 11.30
N ASP A 559 -19.28 11.85 12.49
CA ASP A 559 -18.29 12.86 12.87
C ASP A 559 -16.95 12.20 13.20
N GLY A 560 -15.86 12.74 12.65
CA GLY A 560 -14.53 12.14 12.78
C GLY A 560 -14.02 12.14 14.22
N ALA A 561 -14.30 13.19 15.00
CA ALA A 561 -13.88 13.29 16.38
C ALA A 561 -14.69 12.35 17.29
N ASP A 562 -15.99 12.22 17.03
CA ASP A 562 -16.87 11.30 17.76
C ASP A 562 -16.46 9.83 17.55
N VAL A 563 -16.11 9.43 16.32
CA VAL A 563 -15.62 8.07 16.05
C VAL A 563 -14.35 7.77 16.85
N LEU A 564 -13.40 8.70 16.94
CA LEU A 564 -12.20 8.52 17.78
C LEU A 564 -12.57 8.38 19.26
N ASN A 565 -13.47 9.23 19.77
CA ASN A 565 -13.95 9.15 21.16
C ASN A 565 -14.58 7.77 21.45
N GLU A 566 -15.41 7.27 20.53
CA GLU A 566 -16.06 5.95 20.65
C GLU A 566 -15.05 4.80 20.62
N LEU A 567 -14.00 4.92 19.80
CA LEU A 567 -12.90 3.94 19.70
C LEU A 567 -11.98 3.95 20.94
N GLY A 568 -12.11 4.97 21.80
CA GLY A 568 -11.36 5.11 23.05
C GLY A 568 -10.10 5.99 22.93
N TYR A 569 -10.03 6.85 21.92
CA TYR A 569 -8.92 7.79 21.71
C TYR A 569 -9.22 9.18 22.22
#